data_AF-Q2LT87-F1
#
_entry.id   AF-Q2LT87-F1
#
_cell.length_a   1.000
_cell.length_b   1.000
_cell.length_c   1.000
_cell.angle_alpha   90.00
_cell.angle_beta   90.00
_cell.angle_gamma   90.00
#
_symmetry.space_group_name_H-M   'P 1'
#
loop_
_entity.id
_entity.type
_entity.pdbx_description
1 polymer ?
#
loop_
_entity_poly.entity_id
_entity_poly.type
_entity_poly.pdbx_seq_one_letter_code
_entity_poly.pdbx_strand_id
1 'polypeptide(L)' 'MELNLKEEEKSYVKITYSSDHFIVNIGKKNSISREYYSVRDMMKEFQENDIDSADFDDEAHRRFKKEINDNPYY' A
#
# COMPACT_ATOMS: atom_id res chain seq x y z
N MET A 1 -10.79 -7.89 -8.58
CA MET A 1 -9.86 -7.89 -9.74
C MET A 1 -8.52 -8.34 -9.21
N GLU A 2 -8.11 -9.56 -9.49
CA GLU A 2 -6.76 -10.04 -9.12
C GLU A 2 -5.73 -9.28 -9.96
N LEU A 3 -4.77 -8.68 -9.28
CA LEU A 3 -3.60 -8.07 -9.88
C LEU A 3 -2.68 -9.24 -10.27
N ASN A 4 -2.71 -9.66 -11.52
CA ASN A 4 -1.77 -10.63 -12.10
C ASN A 4 -0.37 -10.00 -12.24
N LEU A 5 0.21 -9.57 -11.12
CA LEU A 5 1.55 -9.02 -11.03
C LEU A 5 2.56 -10.15 -11.09
N LYS A 6 3.53 -10.06 -12.00
CA LYS A 6 4.66 -11.01 -12.01
C LYS A 6 5.49 -10.83 -10.74
N GLU A 7 6.15 -11.88 -10.25
CA GLU A 7 7.00 -11.82 -9.03
C GLU A 7 8.02 -10.66 -9.09
N GLU A 8 8.54 -10.36 -10.28
CA GLU A 8 9.49 -9.26 -10.51
C GLU A 8 8.86 -7.86 -10.28
N GLU A 9 7.55 -7.72 -10.47
CA GLU A 9 6.78 -6.49 -10.28
C GLU A 9 6.36 -6.30 -8.82
N LYS A 10 6.28 -7.37 -8.02
CA LYS A 10 6.10 -7.28 -6.56
C LYS A 10 7.38 -6.92 -5.80
N SER A 11 8.53 -6.91 -6.47
CA SER A 11 9.84 -6.72 -5.82
C SER A 11 10.02 -5.39 -5.08
N TYR A 12 9.18 -4.39 -5.36
CA TYR A 12 9.23 -3.10 -4.67
C TYR A 12 7.84 -2.48 -4.61
N VAL A 13 7.38 -2.20 -3.41
CA VAL A 13 6.12 -1.48 -3.17
C VAL A 13 6.46 -0.21 -2.42
N LYS A 14 6.06 0.95 -2.96
CA LYS A 14 6.24 2.24 -2.31
C LYS A 14 4.90 2.89 -2.01
N ILE A 15 4.70 3.30 -0.77
CA ILE A 15 3.48 3.92 -0.27
C ILE A 15 3.78 5.38 0.07
N THR A 16 3.04 6.27 -0.57
CA THR A 16 3.08 7.71 -0.31
C THR A 16 1.69 8.19 0.11
N TYR A 17 1.61 9.32 0.81
CA TYR A 17 0.32 9.91 1.18
C TYR A 17 0.21 11.27 0.48
N SER A 18 -0.88 11.48 -0.24
CA SER A 18 -1.11 12.71 -0.99
C SER A 18 -2.48 13.26 -0.66
N SER A 19 -2.51 14.51 -0.20
CA SER A 19 -3.72 15.26 0.20
C SER A 19 -4.58 14.59 1.27
N ASP A 20 -5.27 13.52 0.92
CA ASP A 20 -6.26 12.81 1.71
C ASP A 20 -6.22 11.27 1.56
N HIS A 21 -5.44 10.72 0.62
CA HIS A 21 -5.41 9.27 0.32
C HIS A 21 -3.98 8.72 0.21
N PHE A 22 -3.87 7.39 0.32
CA PHE A 22 -2.62 6.66 0.11
C PHE A 22 -2.45 6.33 -1.37
N ILE A 23 -1.25 6.55 -1.89
CA ILE A 23 -0.86 6.15 -3.24
C ILE A 23 0.19 5.05 -3.10
N VAL A 24 -0.12 3.86 -3.58
CA VAL A 24 0.79 2.71 -3.58
C VAL A 24 1.30 2.50 -5.00
N ASN A 25 2.61 2.47 -5.15
CA ASN A 25 3.29 2.19 -6.39
C ASN A 25 3.92 0.79 -6.29
N ILE A 26 3.44 -0.15 -7.09
CA ILE A 26 3.89 -1.53 -7.10
C ILE A 26 4.74 -1.78 -8.34
N GLY A 27 6.03 -2.09 -8.15
CA GLY A 27 6.99 -2.39 -9.21
C GLY A 27 8.03 -1.29 -9.41
N LYS A 28 9.25 -1.71 -9.75
CA LYS A 28 10.41 -0.80 -9.91
C LYS A 28 10.55 -0.21 -11.32
N LYS A 29 10.10 -0.95 -12.35
CA LYS A 29 10.27 -0.58 -13.77
C LYS A 29 8.94 -0.22 -14.45
N ASN A 30 7.90 -1.01 -14.21
CA ASN A 30 6.53 -0.74 -14.63
C ASN A 30 5.68 -0.59 -13.37
N SER A 31 5.88 0.53 -12.66
CA SER A 31 5.15 0.79 -11.43
C SER A 31 3.66 0.97 -11.72
N ILE A 32 2.82 0.13 -11.14
CA ILE A 32 1.38 0.31 -11.12
C ILE A 32 1.04 1.17 -9.90
N SER A 33 0.44 2.32 -10.14
CA SER A 33 -0.04 3.20 -9.08
C SER A 33 -1.49 2.86 -8.75
N ARG A 34 -1.78 2.73 -7.46
CA ARG A 34 -3.10 2.47 -6.89
C ARG A 34 -3.38 3.48 -5.80
N GLU A 35 -4.59 4.04 -5.80
CA GLU A 35 -5.04 5.02 -4.82
C GLU A 35 -5.99 4.34 -3.83
N TYR A 36 -5.74 4.49 -2.53
CA TYR A 36 -6.55 3.96 -1.45
C TYR A 36 -6.96 5.07 -0.50
N TYR A 37 -8.27 5.24 -0.34
CA TYR A 37 -8.86 6.15 0.62
C TYR A 37 -9.00 5.53 2.02
N SER A 38 -8.75 4.23 2.14
CA SER A 38 -8.84 3.47 3.40
C SER A 38 -7.64 2.54 3.56
N VAL A 39 -6.98 2.57 4.73
CA VAL A 39 -5.91 1.60 5.05
C VAL A 39 -6.41 0.16 4.98
N ARG A 40 -7.68 -0.09 5.33
CA ARG A 40 -8.28 -1.44 5.26
C ARG A 40 -8.29 -2.02 3.85
N ASP A 41 -8.71 -1.25 2.85
CA ASP A 41 -8.75 -1.71 1.46
C ASP A 41 -7.32 -1.96 0.95
N MET A 42 -6.38 -1.09 1.34
CA MET A 42 -4.95 -1.27 1.03
C MET A 42 -4.41 -2.57 1.62
N MET A 43 -4.60 -2.82 2.92
CA MET A 43 -4.11 -4.02 3.59
C MET A 43 -4.74 -5.30 3.06
N LYS A 44 -6.04 -5.27 2.74
CA LYS A 44 -6.72 -6.41 2.11
C LYS A 44 -6.08 -6.76 0.77
N GLU A 45 -5.83 -5.75 -0.08
CA GLU A 45 -5.21 -5.98 -1.38
C GLU A 45 -3.76 -6.47 -1.23
N PHE A 46 -3.02 -5.99 -0.23
CA PHE A 46 -1.66 -6.46 0.04
C PHE A 46 -1.64 -7.94 0.43
N GLN A 47 -2.57 -8.36 1.28
CA GLN A 47 -2.72 -9.75 1.68
C GLN A 47 -3.16 -10.63 0.50
N GLU A 48 -4.11 -10.17 -0.32
CA GLU A 48 -4.54 -10.88 -1.54
C GLU A 48 -3.42 -11.01 -2.58
N ASN A 49 -2.43 -10.10 -2.55
CA ASN A 49 -1.31 -10.08 -3.49
C ASN A 49 0.02 -10.56 -2.90
N ASP A 50 0.04 -11.16 -1.71
CA ASP A 50 1.28 -11.65 -1.06
C ASP A 50 2.36 -10.54 -0.97
N ILE A 51 1.95 -9.32 -0.61
CA ILE A 51 2.84 -8.17 -0.40
C ILE A 51 3.23 -8.12 1.07
N ASP A 52 4.37 -8.72 1.41
CA ASP A 52 4.89 -8.77 2.78
C ASP A 52 5.58 -7.48 3.23
N SER A 53 6.07 -6.67 2.29
CA SER A 53 6.85 -5.47 2.62
C SER A 53 6.58 -4.33 1.66
N ALA A 54 6.54 -3.12 2.23
CA ALA A 54 6.41 -1.88 1.48
C ALA A 54 7.25 -0.78 2.13
N ASP A 55 7.77 0.09 1.29
CA ASP A 55 8.53 1.27 1.65
C ASP A 55 7.55 2.44 1.83
N PHE A 56 7.47 3.00 3.05
CA PHE A 56 6.56 4.09 3.35
C PHE A 56 7.32 5.41 3.40
N ASP A 57 6.81 6.44 2.73
CA ASP A 57 7.24 7.81 3.03
C ASP A 57 6.86 8.18 4.49
N ASP A 58 7.65 9.05 5.12
CA ASP A 58 7.50 9.41 6.54
C ASP A 58 6.07 9.83 6.91
N GLU A 59 5.41 10.60 6.04
CA GLU A 59 4.04 11.05 6.25
C GLU A 59 3.03 9.91 6.13
N ALA A 60 3.20 9.04 5.12
CA ALA A 60 2.36 7.87 4.95
C ALA A 60 2.49 6.92 6.14
N HIS A 61 3.70 6.69 6.63
CA HIS A 61 3.95 5.83 7.79
C HIS A 61 3.28 6.39 9.06
N ARG A 62 3.34 7.71 9.28
CA ARG A 62 2.66 8.36 10.41
C ARG A 62 1.15 8.23 10.33
N ARG A 63 0.55 8.47 9.15
CA ARG A 63 -0.90 8.36 8.93
C ARG A 63 -1.38 6.93 9.07
N PHE A 64 -0.66 5.98 8.48
CA PHE A 64 -0.95 4.55 8.57
C PHE A 64 -0.98 4.10 10.04
N LYS A 65 0.07 4.44 10.81
CA LYS A 65 0.10 4.14 12.26
C LYS A 65 -1.05 4.79 13.02
N LYS A 66 -1.45 6.00 12.63
CA LYS A 66 -2.58 6.68 13.27
C LYS A 66 -3.89 5.95 13.00
N GLU A 67 -4.20 5.62 11.75
CA GLU A 67 -5.43 4.89 11.40
C GLU A 67 -5.52 3.49 12.02
N ILE A 68 -4.40 2.78 12.11
CA ILE A 68 -4.37 1.46 12.77
C ILE A 68 -4.57 1.60 14.28
N ASN A 69 -3.95 2.59 14.92
CA ASN A 69 -4.12 2.80 16.37
C ASN A 69 -5.49 3.35 16.74
N ASP A 70 -6.11 4.18 15.90
CA ASP A 70 -7.48 4.69 16.12
C ASP A 70 -8.55 3.61 15.91
N ASN A 71 -8.22 2.49 15.24
CA ASN A 71 -9.17 1.42 14.97
C ASN A 71 -8.59 0.04 15.35
N PRO A 72 -8.67 -0.38 16.62
CA PRO A 72 -7.98 -1.56 17.16
C PRO A 72 -8.51 -2.93 16.69
N TYR A 73 -9.28 -2.97 15.60
CA TYR A 73 -9.75 -4.20 14.96
C TYR A 73 -8.83 -4.69 13.83
N TYR A 74 -7.62 -4.15 13.73
CA TYR A 74 -6.52 -4.67 12.91
C TYR A 74 -5.78 -5.81 13.63
#